data_AF-A0A497PTJ2-F1
#
_entry.id   AF-A0A497PTJ2-F1
#
_cell.length_a   1.000
_cell.length_b   1.000
_cell.length_c   1.000
_cell.angle_alpha   90.00
_cell.angle_beta   90.00
_cell.angle_gamma   90.00
#
_symmetry.space_group_name_H-M   'P 1'
#
loop_
_entity.id
_entity.type
_entity.pdbx_description
1 polymer ?
#
loop_
_entity_poly.entity_id
_entity_poly.type
_entity_poly.pdbx_seq_one_letter_code
_entity_poly.pdbx_strand_id
1 'polypeptide(L)'
;MSSKEEQKLSKALEKAENTARIRLFKKASSLYSKLVDMATPINPQIVPGFVFLSKLYLVNHDISERNDPLVTGSLHQLDTLREKMEPMNLTMALPGGIFGEFPVSRVFTETRAILLMARGKSERNPEILSEAIDFFLEIGREQLFFGRYVGIIGRRVNGVRAALECEGELHVIKASTIADEDPSGAIPGYMMAARAYRAARRSDLEEKYRNQLIGLKQVGKCWFCGRTVQGANHFRVLPSEITPYFENLLSANKEDMRIRRGTSIVACLPCAKAIEQEAHRVAGEYHRWTVKQLELIQEDLRKVAGWIEIFAQQREGVKP
;
A
#
# COMPACT_ATOMS: atom_id res chain seq x y z
N MET A 1 -25.32 -11.86 50.22
CA MET A 1 -23.86 -11.69 50.04
C MET A 1 -23.37 -10.57 50.95
N SER A 2 -22.09 -10.55 51.29
CA SER A 2 -21.55 -9.67 52.32
C SER A 2 -21.28 -8.26 51.79
N SER A 3 -21.79 -7.22 52.47
CA SER A 3 -21.46 -5.80 52.22
C SER A 3 -19.94 -5.55 52.12
N LYS A 4 -19.10 -6.40 52.75
CA LYS A 4 -17.64 -6.30 52.65
C LYS A 4 -17.08 -6.66 51.27
N GLU A 5 -17.70 -7.60 50.55
CA GLU A 5 -17.24 -8.04 49.22
C GLU A 5 -17.54 -6.96 48.17
N GLU A 6 -18.72 -6.35 48.23
CA GLU A 6 -19.10 -5.21 47.40
C GLU A 6 -18.20 -3.98 47.65
N GLN A 7 -17.90 -3.67 48.92
CA GLN A 7 -16.94 -2.61 49.27
C GLN A 7 -15.53 -2.90 48.74
N LYS A 8 -15.09 -4.17 48.78
CA LYS A 8 -13.78 -4.58 48.25
C LYS A 8 -13.75 -4.43 46.73
N LEU A 9 -14.82 -4.82 46.04
CA LEU A 9 -14.97 -4.66 44.60
C LEU A 9 -14.96 -3.17 44.20
N SER A 10 -15.73 -2.34 44.91
CA SER A 10 -15.78 -0.89 44.67
C SER A 10 -14.41 -0.22 44.79
N LYS A 11 -13.65 -0.52 45.86
CA LYS A 11 -12.29 0.01 46.03
C LYS A 11 -11.32 -0.47 44.94
N ALA A 12 -11.48 -1.71 44.49
CA ALA A 12 -10.65 -2.26 43.42
C ALA A 12 -10.98 -1.63 42.06
N LEU A 13 -12.27 -1.36 41.79
CA LEU A 13 -12.73 -0.63 40.61
C LEU A 13 -12.19 0.79 40.58
N GLU A 14 -12.32 1.54 41.68
CA GLU A 14 -11.80 2.90 41.79
C GLU A 14 -10.28 2.95 41.52
N LYS A 15 -9.54 1.97 42.04
CA LYS A 15 -8.11 1.82 41.77
C LYS A 15 -7.82 1.56 40.30
N ALA A 16 -8.61 0.72 39.62
CA ALA A 16 -8.46 0.41 38.21
C ALA A 16 -8.75 1.64 37.33
N GLU A 17 -9.83 2.37 37.63
CA GLU A 17 -10.19 3.62 36.96
C GLU A 17 -9.12 4.69 37.14
N ASN A 18 -8.65 4.92 38.37
CA ASN A 18 -7.59 5.88 38.64
C ASN A 18 -6.29 5.51 37.91
N THR A 19 -5.95 4.22 37.85
CA THR A 19 -4.80 3.71 37.08
C THR A 19 -4.95 3.99 35.58
N ALA A 20 -6.16 3.83 35.03
CA ALA A 20 -6.45 4.15 33.63
C ALA A 20 -6.39 5.66 33.35
N ARG A 21 -6.91 6.50 34.27
CA ARG A 21 -6.88 7.98 34.16
C ARG A 21 -5.46 8.52 34.09
N ILE A 22 -4.54 7.97 34.89
CA ILE A 22 -3.11 8.33 34.86
C ILE A 22 -2.33 7.58 33.75
N ARG A 23 -3.04 6.91 32.83
CA ARG A 23 -2.49 6.29 31.61
C ARG A 23 -1.51 5.13 31.84
N LEU A 24 -1.60 4.45 32.99
CA LEU A 24 -0.85 3.21 33.23
C LEU A 24 -1.60 2.00 32.64
N PHE A 25 -1.79 2.00 31.32
CA PHE A 25 -2.75 1.12 30.63
C PHE A 25 -2.46 -0.37 30.79
N LYS A 26 -1.20 -0.81 30.77
CA LYS A 26 -0.83 -2.22 31.05
C LYS A 26 -1.30 -2.66 32.44
N LYS A 27 -1.11 -1.80 33.43
CA LYS A 27 -1.53 -2.06 34.82
C LYS A 27 -3.06 -2.01 34.94
N ALA A 28 -3.71 -1.04 34.30
CA ALA A 28 -5.16 -0.93 34.28
C ALA A 28 -5.80 -2.18 33.65
N SER A 29 -5.30 -2.63 32.49
CA SER A 29 -5.73 -3.87 31.83
C SER A 29 -5.69 -5.07 32.78
N SER A 30 -4.56 -5.29 33.47
CA SER A 30 -4.42 -6.36 34.47
C SER A 30 -5.36 -6.22 35.67
N LEU A 31 -5.61 -5.00 36.15
CA LEU A 31 -6.56 -4.76 37.23
C LEU A 31 -7.99 -5.12 36.80
N TYR A 32 -8.42 -4.72 35.61
CA TYR A 32 -9.74 -5.08 35.07
C TYR A 32 -9.90 -6.59 34.86
N SER A 33 -8.86 -7.29 34.43
CA SER A 33 -8.89 -8.75 34.36
C SER A 33 -9.10 -9.41 35.74
N LYS A 34 -8.48 -8.89 36.81
CA LYS A 34 -8.72 -9.38 38.18
C LYS A 34 -10.11 -9.04 38.71
N LEU A 35 -10.70 -7.92 38.25
CA LEU A 35 -12.06 -7.54 38.61
C LEU A 35 -13.11 -8.51 38.05
N VAL A 36 -12.83 -9.20 36.94
CA VAL A 36 -13.72 -10.25 36.39
C VAL A 36 -13.93 -11.36 37.42
N ASP A 37 -12.86 -11.91 37.99
CA ASP A 37 -12.94 -13.00 38.97
C ASP A 37 -13.67 -12.55 40.25
N MET A 38 -13.43 -11.31 40.67
CA MET A 38 -14.09 -10.73 41.85
C MET A 38 -15.57 -10.45 41.62
N ALA A 39 -15.95 -9.98 40.43
CA ALA A 39 -17.31 -9.59 40.11
C ALA A 39 -18.20 -10.77 39.74
N THR A 40 -17.63 -11.85 39.20
CA THR A 40 -18.39 -13.05 38.78
C THR A 40 -19.33 -13.59 39.86
N PRO A 41 -18.91 -13.80 41.13
CA PRO A 41 -19.82 -14.26 42.17
C PRO A 41 -20.73 -13.15 42.74
N ILE A 42 -20.41 -11.87 42.51
CA ILE A 42 -21.11 -10.72 43.13
C ILE A 42 -22.19 -10.18 42.19
N ASN A 43 -21.78 -9.77 41.00
CA ASN A 43 -22.66 -9.20 39.99
C ASN A 43 -22.15 -9.65 38.60
N PRO A 44 -22.67 -10.76 38.05
CA PRO A 44 -22.29 -11.24 36.73
C PRO A 44 -22.56 -10.23 35.59
N GLN A 45 -23.51 -9.31 35.76
CA GLN A 45 -23.93 -8.38 34.69
C GLN A 45 -22.87 -7.33 34.35
N ILE A 46 -21.98 -6.98 35.30
CA ILE A 46 -20.90 -6.01 35.05
C ILE A 46 -19.62 -6.65 34.49
N VAL A 47 -19.53 -7.99 34.52
CA VAL A 47 -18.35 -8.73 34.05
C VAL A 47 -18.01 -8.43 32.59
N PRO A 48 -18.95 -8.39 31.63
CA PRO A 48 -18.65 -8.04 30.25
C PRO A 48 -17.96 -6.67 30.10
N GLY A 49 -18.38 -5.68 30.89
CA GLY A 49 -17.75 -4.36 30.91
C GLY A 49 -16.29 -4.41 31.39
N PHE A 50 -15.98 -5.21 32.40
CA PHE A 50 -14.60 -5.41 32.86
C PHE A 50 -13.74 -6.17 31.85
N VAL A 51 -14.30 -7.18 31.17
CA VAL A 51 -13.62 -7.89 30.08
C VAL A 51 -13.28 -6.91 28.95
N PHE A 52 -14.25 -6.08 28.53
CA PHE A 52 -14.04 -5.04 27.53
C PHE A 52 -12.93 -4.08 27.90
N LEU A 53 -13.00 -3.46 29.09
CA LEU A 53 -12.00 -2.50 29.55
C LEU A 53 -10.61 -3.12 29.64
N SER A 54 -10.52 -4.41 30.01
CA SER A 54 -9.23 -5.13 30.02
C SER A 54 -8.58 -5.17 28.63
N LYS A 55 -9.38 -5.40 27.57
CA LYS A 55 -8.90 -5.46 26.18
C LYS A 55 -8.68 -4.07 25.59
N LEU A 56 -9.56 -3.11 25.84
CA LEU A 56 -9.37 -1.72 25.42
C LEU A 56 -8.08 -1.14 25.97
N TYR A 57 -7.75 -1.39 27.24
CA TYR A 57 -6.50 -0.89 27.82
C TYR A 57 -5.26 -1.65 27.34
N LEU A 58 -5.40 -2.84 26.78
CA LEU A 58 -4.30 -3.46 26.03
C LEU A 58 -4.03 -2.70 24.73
N VAL A 59 -5.08 -2.33 23.98
CA VAL A 59 -4.97 -1.48 22.78
C VAL A 59 -4.32 -0.13 23.13
N ASN A 60 -4.77 0.53 24.20
CA ASN A 60 -4.17 1.80 24.63
C ASN A 60 -2.72 1.66 25.09
N HIS A 61 -2.36 0.51 25.68
CA HIS A 61 -0.97 0.24 26.04
C HIS A 61 -0.10 0.16 24.79
N ASP A 62 -0.50 -0.59 23.77
CA ASP A 62 0.24 -0.67 22.51
C ASP A 62 0.43 0.71 21.89
N ILE A 63 -0.63 1.52 21.86
CA ILE A 63 -0.58 2.90 21.38
C ILE A 63 0.40 3.75 22.19
N SER A 64 0.42 3.60 23.51
CA SER A 64 1.35 4.35 24.39
C SER A 64 2.81 3.99 24.16
N GLU A 65 3.09 2.72 23.81
CA GLU A 65 4.42 2.21 23.44
C GLU A 65 4.76 2.47 21.96
N ARG A 66 3.89 3.19 21.23
CA ARG A 66 4.01 3.45 19.78
C ARG A 66 4.00 2.19 18.91
N ASN A 67 3.40 1.11 19.40
CA ASN A 67 3.14 -0.09 18.62
C ASN A 67 1.80 0.07 17.87
N ASP A 68 1.72 -0.47 16.65
CA ASP A 68 0.48 -0.50 15.88
C ASP A 68 -0.45 -1.61 16.42
N PRO A 69 -1.66 -1.29 16.93
CA PRO A 69 -2.60 -2.27 17.46
C PRO A 69 -3.09 -3.33 16.45
N LEU A 70 -3.00 -3.04 15.15
CA LEU A 70 -3.26 -4.05 14.12
C LEU A 70 -2.15 -5.10 14.08
N VAL A 71 -0.89 -4.67 14.25
CA VAL A 71 0.29 -5.54 14.18
C VAL A 71 0.42 -6.39 15.45
N THR A 72 0.18 -5.80 16.62
CA THR A 72 0.19 -6.54 17.90
C THR A 72 -1.02 -7.46 18.06
N GLY A 73 -2.08 -7.26 17.26
CA GLY A 73 -3.32 -8.01 17.31
C GLY A 73 -4.25 -7.64 18.48
N SER A 74 -3.92 -6.61 19.27
CA SER A 74 -4.78 -6.17 20.37
C SER A 74 -6.13 -5.64 19.90
N LEU A 75 -6.15 -4.99 18.71
CA LEU A 75 -7.40 -4.53 18.10
C LEU A 75 -8.31 -5.70 17.70
N HIS A 76 -7.72 -6.79 17.20
CA HIS A 76 -8.47 -8.02 16.88
C HIS A 76 -9.04 -8.66 18.15
N GLN A 77 -8.25 -8.75 19.22
CA GLN A 77 -8.74 -9.27 20.51
C GLN A 77 -9.93 -8.46 21.05
N LEU A 78 -9.91 -7.13 20.88
CA LEU A 78 -11.05 -6.30 21.25
C LEU A 78 -12.29 -6.64 20.40
N ASP A 79 -12.15 -6.74 19.08
CA ASP A 79 -13.27 -7.05 18.16
C ASP A 79 -13.94 -8.40 18.47
N THR A 80 -13.20 -9.41 18.95
CA THR A 80 -13.78 -10.72 19.32
C THR A 80 -14.83 -10.66 20.43
N LEU A 81 -14.89 -9.56 21.18
CA LEU A 81 -15.89 -9.36 22.23
C LEU A 81 -17.23 -8.87 21.67
N ARG A 82 -17.27 -8.35 20.44
CA ARG A 82 -18.45 -7.70 19.84
C ARG A 82 -19.70 -8.57 19.88
N GLU A 83 -19.57 -9.87 19.59
CA GLU A 83 -20.70 -10.81 19.54
C GLU A 83 -21.20 -11.23 20.93
N LYS A 84 -20.40 -10.98 21.98
CA LYS A 84 -20.67 -11.42 23.36
C LYS A 84 -21.13 -10.29 24.26
N MET A 85 -21.23 -9.07 23.73
CA MET A 85 -21.51 -7.87 24.50
C MET A 85 -22.84 -7.25 24.08
N GLU A 86 -23.69 -7.01 25.07
CA GLU A 86 -24.90 -6.22 24.90
C GLU A 86 -24.56 -4.72 24.77
N PRO A 87 -25.43 -3.93 24.13
CA PRO A 87 -25.28 -2.48 24.08
C PRO A 87 -25.20 -1.88 25.49
N MET A 88 -24.10 -1.19 25.78
CA MET A 88 -23.89 -0.51 27.06
C MET A 88 -22.98 0.70 26.90
N ASN A 89 -23.09 1.63 27.85
CA ASN A 89 -22.16 2.73 28.02
C ASN A 89 -21.17 2.40 29.14
N LEU A 90 -19.91 2.74 28.95
CA LEU A 90 -18.88 2.55 29.96
C LEU A 90 -18.03 3.81 30.11
N THR A 91 -17.64 4.10 31.35
CA THR A 91 -16.62 5.09 31.64
C THR A 91 -15.26 4.53 31.25
N MET A 92 -14.60 5.13 30.27
CA MET A 92 -13.34 4.63 29.72
C MET A 92 -12.37 5.76 29.39
N ALA A 93 -11.07 5.45 29.47
CA ALA A 93 -10.02 6.29 28.87
C ALA A 93 -9.74 5.80 27.45
N LEU A 94 -9.98 6.65 26.46
CA LEU A 94 -9.68 6.40 25.05
C LEU A 94 -8.29 6.97 24.68
N PRO A 95 -7.70 6.54 23.56
CA PRO A 95 -6.44 7.07 23.07
C PRO A 95 -6.45 8.60 22.95
N GLY A 96 -5.30 9.23 23.17
CA GLY A 96 -5.18 10.69 23.12
C GLY A 96 -5.62 11.42 24.39
N GLY A 97 -5.96 10.69 25.45
CA GLY A 97 -6.26 11.27 26.77
C GLY A 97 -7.71 11.68 26.96
N ILE A 98 -8.61 11.16 26.13
CA ILE A 98 -10.04 11.41 26.23
C ILE A 98 -10.59 10.48 27.32
N PHE A 99 -11.24 11.03 28.34
CA PHE A 99 -11.87 10.26 29.40
C PHE A 99 -13.33 10.69 29.54
N GLY A 100 -14.23 9.72 29.62
CA GLY A 100 -15.66 9.98 29.68
C GLY A 100 -16.47 8.70 29.53
N GLU A 101 -17.77 8.86 29.42
CA GLU A 101 -18.71 7.78 29.17
C GLU A 101 -18.93 7.62 27.67
N PHE A 102 -18.72 6.40 27.15
CA PHE A 102 -18.83 6.11 25.73
C PHE A 102 -19.65 4.84 25.49
N PRO A 103 -20.46 4.81 24.40
CA PRO A 103 -21.12 3.58 23.97
C PRO A 103 -20.08 2.58 23.47
N VAL A 104 -20.13 1.36 23.99
CA VAL A 104 -19.26 0.25 23.58
C VAL A 104 -19.46 -0.09 22.10
N SER A 105 -20.68 0.00 21.60
CA SER A 105 -21.00 -0.21 20.18
C SER A 105 -20.17 0.70 19.28
N ARG A 106 -20.01 1.99 19.62
CA ARG A 106 -19.22 2.95 18.85
C ARG A 106 -17.75 2.56 18.76
N VAL A 107 -17.17 1.98 19.81
CA VAL A 107 -15.80 1.46 19.80
C VAL A 107 -15.70 0.25 18.88
N PHE A 108 -16.64 -0.70 18.99
CA PHE A 108 -16.67 -1.87 18.11
C PHE A 108 -16.88 -1.53 16.64
N THR A 109 -17.80 -0.61 16.31
CA THR A 109 -18.02 -0.13 14.94
C THR A 109 -16.72 0.36 14.32
N GLU A 110 -15.92 1.13 15.07
CA GLU A 110 -14.63 1.62 14.56
C GLU A 110 -13.55 0.55 14.48
N THR A 111 -13.40 -0.27 15.52
CA THR A 111 -12.47 -1.41 15.53
C THR A 111 -12.74 -2.32 14.33
N ARG A 112 -14.01 -2.63 14.07
CA ARG A 112 -14.44 -3.45 12.94
C ARG A 112 -14.15 -2.80 11.61
N ALA A 113 -14.49 -1.52 11.44
CA ALA A 113 -14.21 -0.77 10.21
C ALA A 113 -12.72 -0.77 9.86
N ILE A 114 -11.86 -0.55 10.86
CA ILE A 114 -10.39 -0.56 10.69
C ILE A 114 -9.88 -1.95 10.31
N LEU A 115 -10.36 -3.01 10.97
CA LEU A 115 -9.97 -4.39 10.66
C LEU A 115 -10.39 -4.79 9.23
N LEU A 116 -11.61 -4.45 8.82
CA LEU A 116 -12.10 -4.70 7.47
C LEU A 116 -11.33 -3.89 6.43
N MET A 117 -11.03 -2.62 6.69
CA MET A 117 -10.17 -1.82 5.81
C MET A 117 -8.81 -2.49 5.63
N ALA A 118 -8.18 -2.94 6.72
CA ALA A 118 -6.89 -3.63 6.67
C ALA A 118 -6.93 -4.91 5.84
N ARG A 119 -7.94 -5.73 6.09
CA ARG A 119 -8.15 -6.98 5.36
C ARG A 119 -8.45 -6.73 3.89
N GLY A 120 -9.39 -5.84 3.58
CA GLY A 120 -9.79 -5.51 2.21
C GLY A 120 -8.65 -4.93 1.37
N LYS A 121 -7.77 -4.11 1.98
CA LYS A 121 -6.54 -3.64 1.31
C LYS A 121 -5.53 -4.75 1.06
N SER A 122 -5.27 -5.59 2.08
CA SER A 122 -4.29 -6.68 1.99
C SER A 122 -4.71 -7.73 0.96
N GLU A 123 -5.98 -8.14 1.00
CA GLU A 123 -6.55 -9.17 0.13
C GLU A 123 -6.98 -8.61 -1.24
N ARG A 124 -6.88 -7.28 -1.45
CA ARG A 124 -7.42 -6.58 -2.63
C ARG A 124 -8.88 -6.96 -2.92
N ASN A 125 -9.71 -6.98 -1.88
CA ASN A 125 -11.09 -7.45 -1.95
C ASN A 125 -12.07 -6.26 -1.85
N PRO A 126 -12.82 -5.93 -2.93
CA PRO A 126 -13.73 -4.79 -2.94
C PRO A 126 -14.99 -5.00 -2.07
N GLU A 127 -15.46 -6.23 -1.89
CA GLU A 127 -16.61 -6.54 -1.04
C GLU A 127 -16.31 -6.25 0.44
N ILE A 128 -15.14 -6.66 0.92
CA ILE A 128 -14.68 -6.37 2.29
C ILE A 128 -14.49 -4.87 2.51
N LEU A 129 -13.97 -4.15 1.51
CA LEU A 129 -13.88 -2.68 1.58
C LEU A 129 -15.26 -2.02 1.61
N SER A 130 -16.24 -2.58 0.90
CA SER A 130 -17.63 -2.10 0.97
C SER A 130 -18.20 -2.24 2.39
N GLU A 131 -17.98 -3.38 3.05
CA GLU A 131 -18.39 -3.57 4.45
C GLU A 131 -17.69 -2.55 5.36
N ALA A 132 -16.40 -2.26 5.13
CA ALA A 132 -15.68 -1.23 5.88
C ALA A 132 -16.27 0.18 5.69
N ILE A 133 -16.71 0.52 4.47
CA ILE A 133 -17.36 1.80 4.16
C ILE A 133 -18.62 1.95 5.01
N ASP A 134 -19.46 0.93 5.07
CA ASP A 134 -20.73 0.98 5.81
C ASP A 134 -20.51 1.28 7.30
N PHE A 135 -19.57 0.59 7.94
CA PHE A 135 -19.22 0.86 9.35
C PHE A 135 -18.60 2.25 9.56
N PHE A 136 -17.78 2.75 8.63
CA PHE A 136 -17.26 4.11 8.72
C PHE A 136 -18.33 5.19 8.49
N LEU A 137 -19.34 4.92 7.65
CA LEU A 137 -20.47 5.81 7.44
C LEU A 137 -21.42 5.84 8.64
N GLU A 138 -21.58 4.73 9.34
CA GLU A 138 -22.32 4.65 10.62
C GLU A 138 -21.74 5.62 11.66
N ILE A 139 -20.41 5.73 11.72
CA ILE A 139 -19.70 6.70 12.56
C ILE A 139 -19.94 8.15 12.08
N GLY A 140 -20.08 8.34 10.77
CA GLY A 140 -20.38 9.63 10.18
C GLY A 140 -19.28 10.68 10.41
N ARG A 141 -19.66 11.86 10.89
CA ARG A 141 -18.76 13.02 10.99
C ARG A 141 -17.88 13.04 12.24
N GLU A 142 -18.08 12.09 13.15
CA GLU A 142 -17.32 11.98 14.40
C GLU A 142 -15.86 11.59 14.15
N GLN A 143 -14.95 12.09 15.00
CA GLN A 143 -13.54 11.71 14.94
C GLN A 143 -13.36 10.25 15.31
N LEU A 144 -12.44 9.57 14.61
CA LEU A 144 -12.02 8.22 14.96
C LEU A 144 -11.13 8.25 16.22
N PHE A 145 -11.40 7.36 17.17
CA PHE A 145 -10.61 7.19 18.39
C PHE A 145 -9.21 6.64 18.09
N PHE A 146 -9.11 5.67 17.19
CA PHE A 146 -7.90 4.92 16.86
C PHE A 146 -7.22 5.41 15.58
N GLY A 147 -7.88 6.25 14.76
CA GLY A 147 -7.41 6.61 13.42
C GLY A 147 -5.97 7.14 13.33
N ARG A 148 -5.50 7.91 14.32
CA ARG A 148 -4.11 8.41 14.35
C ARG A 148 -3.08 7.31 14.67
N TYR A 149 -3.50 6.27 15.35
CA TYR A 149 -2.63 5.31 16.02
C TYR A 149 -2.50 3.98 15.28
N VAL A 150 -3.33 3.78 14.27
CA VAL A 150 -3.31 2.59 13.42
C VAL A 150 -2.71 2.95 12.07
N GLY A 151 -1.67 2.24 11.64
CA GLY A 151 -0.82 2.62 10.50
C GLY A 151 -1.56 2.74 9.17
N ILE A 152 -2.63 1.96 8.97
CA ILE A 152 -3.44 2.01 7.73
C ILE A 152 -4.16 3.34 7.51
N ILE A 153 -4.43 4.06 8.59
CA ILE A 153 -4.99 5.42 8.57
C ILE A 153 -3.87 6.41 8.89
N GLY A 154 -3.23 6.29 10.06
CA GLY A 154 -2.04 7.04 10.45
C GLY A 154 -2.25 8.53 10.67
N ARG A 155 -3.51 9.00 10.81
CA ARG A 155 -3.85 10.42 10.96
C ARG A 155 -5.20 10.63 11.65
N ARG A 156 -5.45 11.86 12.09
CA ARG A 156 -6.76 12.26 12.63
C ARG A 156 -7.75 12.46 11.49
N VAL A 157 -8.76 11.61 11.43
CA VAL A 157 -9.86 11.64 10.46
C VAL A 157 -11.17 11.28 11.14
N ASN A 158 -12.28 11.56 10.46
CA ASN A 158 -13.61 11.11 10.85
C ASN A 158 -14.06 9.92 10.01
N GLY A 159 -15.20 9.32 10.40
CA GLY A 159 -15.82 8.19 9.70
C GLY A 159 -16.00 8.46 8.20
N VAL A 160 -16.64 9.57 7.81
CA VAL A 160 -16.87 9.92 6.40
C VAL A 160 -15.58 9.95 5.59
N ARG A 161 -14.48 10.53 6.11
CA ARG A 161 -13.21 10.55 5.38
C ARG A 161 -12.59 9.17 5.26
N ALA A 162 -12.65 8.35 6.31
CA ALA A 162 -12.14 6.97 6.26
C ALA A 162 -12.95 6.10 5.28
N ALA A 163 -14.27 6.29 5.23
CA ALA A 163 -15.16 5.67 4.24
C ALA A 163 -14.75 6.04 2.81
N LEU A 164 -14.56 7.33 2.53
CA LEU A 164 -14.12 7.81 1.21
C LEU A 164 -12.75 7.25 0.79
N GLU A 165 -11.86 6.96 1.74
CA GLU A 165 -10.59 6.29 1.42
C GLU A 165 -10.76 4.83 1.06
N CYS A 166 -11.68 4.13 1.74
CA CYS A 166 -12.04 2.77 1.39
C CYS A 166 -12.72 2.71 0.02
N GLU A 167 -13.60 3.67 -0.27
CA GLU A 167 -14.25 3.83 -1.58
C GLU A 167 -13.22 4.08 -2.69
N GLY A 168 -12.24 4.97 -2.43
CA GLY A 168 -11.14 5.21 -3.34
C GLY A 168 -10.37 3.93 -3.67
N GLU A 169 -10.02 3.14 -2.65
CA GLU A 169 -9.30 1.89 -2.83
C GLU A 169 -10.13 0.82 -3.54
N LEU A 170 -11.41 0.71 -3.22
CA LEU A 170 -12.35 -0.19 -3.87
C LEU A 170 -12.38 0.07 -5.38
N HIS A 171 -12.46 1.34 -5.79
CA HIS A 171 -12.44 1.71 -7.20
C HIS A 171 -11.09 1.43 -7.87
N VAL A 172 -9.97 1.63 -7.16
CA VAL A 172 -8.64 1.26 -7.67
C VAL A 172 -8.55 -0.23 -7.95
N ILE A 173 -9.02 -1.06 -7.02
CA ILE A 173 -8.99 -2.52 -7.16
C ILE A 173 -9.80 -2.93 -8.41
N LYS A 174 -11.05 -2.48 -8.50
CA LYS A 174 -11.93 -2.78 -9.65
C LYS A 174 -11.36 -2.28 -10.98
N ALA A 175 -10.75 -1.09 -11.00
CA ALA A 175 -10.14 -0.55 -12.22
C ALA A 175 -8.88 -1.33 -12.61
N SER A 176 -8.06 -1.72 -11.64
CA SER A 176 -6.78 -2.39 -11.88
C SER A 176 -6.92 -3.78 -12.48
N THR A 177 -8.02 -4.49 -12.20
CA THR A 177 -8.25 -5.84 -12.76
C THR A 177 -8.54 -5.83 -14.26
N ILE A 178 -9.02 -4.71 -14.79
CA ILE A 178 -9.34 -4.57 -16.22
C ILE A 178 -8.36 -3.66 -16.96
N ALA A 179 -7.47 -2.96 -16.26
CA ALA A 179 -6.60 -1.94 -16.86
C ALA A 179 -5.65 -2.47 -17.93
N ASP A 180 -5.19 -3.71 -17.80
CA ASP A 180 -4.27 -4.33 -18.77
C ASP A 180 -4.99 -4.86 -20.01
N GLU A 181 -6.27 -5.23 -19.89
CA GLU A 181 -7.09 -5.78 -20.97
C GLU A 181 -7.86 -4.67 -21.72
N ASP A 182 -8.48 -3.76 -20.97
CA ASP A 182 -9.22 -2.60 -21.45
C ASP A 182 -8.85 -1.33 -20.67
N PRO A 183 -7.77 -0.64 -21.09
CA PRO A 183 -7.36 0.64 -20.50
C PRO A 183 -8.47 1.70 -20.54
N SER A 184 -9.36 1.66 -21.54
CA SER A 184 -10.48 2.60 -21.67
C SER A 184 -11.55 2.32 -20.61
N GLY A 185 -11.93 1.05 -20.45
CA GLY A 185 -12.87 0.60 -19.42
C GLY A 185 -12.39 0.86 -17.99
N ALA A 186 -11.07 0.92 -17.76
CA ALA A 186 -10.50 1.24 -16.45
C ALA A 186 -10.57 2.74 -16.06
N ILE A 187 -10.68 3.66 -17.04
CA ILE A 187 -10.66 5.11 -16.80
C ILE A 187 -11.75 5.56 -15.81
N PRO A 188 -13.04 5.18 -15.95
CA PRO A 188 -14.09 5.57 -15.01
C PRO A 188 -13.76 5.17 -13.57
N GLY A 189 -13.23 3.97 -13.35
CA GLY A 189 -12.86 3.49 -12.02
C GLY A 189 -11.75 4.33 -11.38
N TYR A 190 -10.66 4.59 -12.09
CA TYR A 190 -9.60 5.46 -11.58
C TYR A 190 -10.06 6.93 -11.40
N MET A 191 -11.01 7.41 -12.22
CA MET A 191 -11.62 8.73 -12.02
C MET A 191 -12.44 8.81 -10.73
N MET A 192 -13.23 7.78 -10.44
CA MET A 192 -13.97 7.68 -9.17
C MET A 192 -13.01 7.60 -7.99
N ALA A 193 -11.96 6.77 -8.09
CA ALA A 193 -10.93 6.67 -7.07
C ALA A 193 -10.29 8.02 -6.74
N ALA A 194 -9.82 8.76 -7.76
CA ALA A 194 -9.21 10.07 -7.57
C ALA A 194 -10.16 11.09 -6.92
N ARG A 195 -11.46 11.05 -7.26
CA ARG A 195 -12.48 11.90 -6.63
C ARG A 195 -12.68 11.54 -5.16
N ALA A 196 -12.77 10.26 -4.83
CA ALA A 196 -12.94 9.78 -3.47
C ALA A 196 -11.73 10.16 -2.59
N TYR A 197 -10.50 9.95 -3.08
CA TYR A 197 -9.29 10.37 -2.36
C TYR A 197 -9.19 11.89 -2.18
N ARG A 198 -9.60 12.70 -3.17
CA ARG A 198 -9.71 14.15 -3.02
C ARG A 198 -10.65 14.51 -1.86
N ALA A 199 -11.85 13.92 -1.85
CA ALA A 199 -12.85 14.16 -0.82
C ALA A 199 -12.37 13.70 0.57
N ALA A 200 -11.61 12.62 0.64
CA ALA A 200 -10.94 12.14 1.85
C ALA A 200 -9.77 13.02 2.32
N ARG A 201 -9.30 13.96 1.49
CA ARG A 201 -8.06 14.76 1.69
C ARG A 201 -6.77 13.92 1.66
N ARG A 202 -6.72 12.93 0.76
CA ARG A 202 -5.53 12.13 0.44
C ARG A 202 -4.90 12.64 -0.86
N SER A 203 -4.22 13.79 -0.77
CA SER A 203 -3.57 14.41 -1.94
C SER A 203 -2.51 13.51 -2.58
N ASP A 204 -1.80 12.74 -1.75
CA ASP A 204 -0.81 11.73 -2.18
C ASP A 204 -1.42 10.68 -3.10
N LEU A 205 -2.57 10.12 -2.71
CA LEU A 205 -3.26 9.10 -3.49
C LEU A 205 -4.04 9.71 -4.66
N GLU A 206 -4.65 10.87 -4.48
CA GLU A 206 -5.29 11.60 -5.57
C GLU A 206 -4.30 11.85 -6.72
N GLU A 207 -3.13 12.39 -6.41
CA GLU A 207 -2.12 12.70 -7.42
C GLU A 207 -1.61 11.44 -8.12
N LYS A 208 -1.31 10.38 -7.35
CA LYS A 208 -0.92 9.07 -7.88
C LYS A 208 -1.91 8.58 -8.93
N TYR A 209 -3.21 8.54 -8.61
CA TYR A 209 -4.21 8.00 -9.54
C TYR A 209 -4.61 8.99 -10.64
N ARG A 210 -4.43 10.29 -10.44
CA ARG A 210 -4.52 11.29 -11.52
C ARG A 210 -3.41 11.08 -12.57
N ASN A 211 -2.19 10.80 -12.13
CA ASN A 211 -1.08 10.48 -13.04
C ASN A 211 -1.32 9.16 -13.79
N GLN A 212 -1.86 8.15 -13.09
CA GLN A 212 -2.29 6.90 -13.73
C GLN A 212 -3.34 7.16 -14.83
N LEU A 213 -4.34 8.02 -14.56
CA LEU A 213 -5.35 8.41 -15.56
C LEU A 213 -4.74 9.11 -16.77
N ILE A 214 -3.76 9.98 -16.58
CA ILE A 214 -3.06 10.64 -17.69
C ILE A 214 -2.39 9.57 -18.55
N GLY A 215 -1.71 8.60 -17.94
CA GLY A 215 -1.09 7.48 -18.65
C GLY A 215 -2.09 6.63 -19.42
N LEU A 216 -3.22 6.26 -18.82
CA LEU A 216 -4.27 5.45 -19.45
C LEU A 216 -4.99 6.17 -20.62
N LYS A 217 -5.06 7.50 -20.57
CA LYS A 217 -5.67 8.31 -21.63
C LYS A 217 -4.73 8.54 -22.82
N GLN A 218 -3.45 8.21 -22.71
CA GLN A 218 -2.55 8.33 -23.86
C GLN A 218 -2.93 7.28 -24.90
N VAL A 219 -3.19 7.76 -26.11
CA VAL A 219 -3.44 6.94 -27.28
C VAL A 219 -2.36 7.27 -28.30
N GLY A 220 -1.86 6.23 -28.98
CA GLY A 220 -0.92 6.39 -30.07
C GLY A 220 -1.16 5.33 -31.14
N LYS A 221 -0.68 5.58 -32.35
CA LYS A 221 -0.66 4.59 -33.43
C LYS A 221 0.75 4.06 -33.58
N CYS A 222 0.92 2.74 -33.49
CA CYS A 222 2.24 2.12 -33.61
C CYS A 222 2.83 2.36 -35.00
N TRP A 223 4.04 2.90 -35.05
CA TRP A 223 4.78 3.18 -36.28
C TRP A 223 5.03 1.93 -37.13
N PHE A 224 5.28 0.80 -36.48
CA PHE A 224 5.68 -0.43 -37.18
C PHE A 224 4.50 -1.26 -37.69
N CYS A 225 3.42 -1.37 -36.91
CA CYS A 225 2.29 -2.24 -37.26
C CYS A 225 0.99 -1.48 -37.53
N GLY A 226 0.97 -0.16 -37.39
CA GLY A 226 -0.20 0.68 -37.65
C GLY A 226 -1.36 0.51 -36.66
N ARG A 227 -1.26 -0.39 -35.66
CA ARG A 227 -2.33 -0.59 -34.67
C ARG A 227 -2.40 0.58 -33.70
N THR A 228 -3.61 1.01 -33.38
CA THR A 228 -3.88 1.93 -32.28
C THR A 228 -3.64 1.21 -30.96
N VAL A 229 -2.92 1.87 -30.06
CA VAL A 229 -2.59 1.40 -28.72
C VAL A 229 -2.94 2.48 -27.71
N GLN A 230 -3.46 2.06 -26.57
CA GLN A 230 -3.86 2.95 -25.49
C GLN A 230 -3.17 2.53 -24.20
N GLY A 231 -2.86 3.53 -23.37
CA GLY A 231 -2.21 3.35 -22.08
C GLY A 231 -0.69 3.37 -22.22
N ALA A 232 -0.06 4.27 -21.45
CA ALA A 232 1.39 4.49 -21.45
C ALA A 232 2.23 3.22 -21.18
N ASN A 233 1.64 2.19 -20.57
CA ASN A 233 2.29 0.91 -20.30
C ASN A 233 2.29 -0.04 -21.51
N HIS A 234 1.42 0.17 -22.50
CA HIS A 234 1.25 -0.71 -23.66
C HIS A 234 2.03 -0.26 -24.90
N PHE A 235 2.76 0.85 -24.80
CA PHE A 235 3.63 1.33 -25.86
C PHE A 235 4.90 1.98 -25.31
N ARG A 236 5.87 2.19 -26.21
CA ARG A 236 7.11 2.92 -25.96
C ARG A 236 7.19 4.11 -26.90
N VAL A 237 7.76 5.20 -26.40
CA VAL A 237 8.12 6.35 -27.22
C VAL A 237 9.59 6.20 -27.56
N LEU A 238 9.90 6.03 -28.84
CA LEU A 238 11.26 5.83 -29.32
C LEU A 238 11.76 7.11 -30.00
N PRO A 239 12.99 7.58 -29.71
CA PRO A 239 13.58 8.69 -30.42
C PRO A 239 13.80 8.31 -31.89
N SER A 240 13.46 9.22 -32.79
CA SER A 240 13.60 8.99 -34.24
C SER A 240 13.70 10.32 -34.98
N GLU A 241 14.51 10.35 -36.04
CA GLU A 241 14.56 11.46 -36.98
C GLU A 241 13.44 11.30 -38.01
N ILE A 242 12.44 12.17 -37.94
CA ILE A 242 11.33 12.18 -38.89
C ILE A 242 11.60 13.30 -39.90
N THR A 243 11.84 12.93 -41.16
CA THR A 243 12.08 13.93 -42.21
C THR A 243 10.78 14.66 -42.59
N PRO A 244 10.86 15.89 -43.14
CA PRO A 244 9.67 16.64 -43.57
C PRO A 244 8.78 15.88 -44.57
N TYR A 245 9.35 14.99 -45.38
CA TYR A 245 8.59 14.13 -46.30
C TYR A 245 7.58 13.25 -45.54
N PHE A 246 8.03 12.56 -44.49
CA PHE A 246 7.15 11.71 -43.68
C PHE A 246 6.16 12.53 -42.85
N GLU A 247 6.55 13.71 -42.36
CA GLU A 247 5.61 14.61 -41.69
C GLU A 247 4.46 15.04 -42.60
N ASN A 248 4.76 15.38 -43.85
CA ASN A 248 3.77 15.74 -44.85
C ASN A 248 2.87 14.55 -45.21
N LEU A 249 3.45 13.35 -45.35
CA LEU A 249 2.71 12.13 -45.66
C LEU A 249 1.70 11.77 -44.54
N LEU A 250 2.14 11.82 -43.28
CA LEU A 250 1.29 11.56 -42.12
C LEU A 250 0.16 12.58 -42.01
N SER A 251 0.47 13.85 -42.24
CA SER A 251 -0.51 14.94 -42.22
C SER A 251 -1.55 14.81 -43.33
N ALA A 252 -1.12 14.43 -44.54
CA ALA A 252 -2.02 14.19 -45.67
C ALA A 252 -2.98 13.01 -45.41
N ASN A 253 -2.47 11.95 -44.78
CA ASN A 253 -3.25 10.75 -44.45
C ASN A 253 -4.06 10.86 -43.15
N LYS A 254 -3.98 12.00 -42.44
CA LYS A 254 -4.60 12.21 -41.11
C LYS A 254 -4.19 11.15 -40.09
N GLU A 255 -2.94 10.68 -40.16
CA GLU A 255 -2.39 9.72 -39.22
C GLU A 255 -1.50 10.44 -38.20
N ASP A 256 -1.71 10.20 -36.91
CA ASP A 256 -0.79 10.66 -35.88
C ASP A 256 -0.14 9.46 -35.17
N MET A 257 1.03 9.08 -35.67
CA MET A 257 1.88 8.04 -35.07
C MET A 257 2.89 8.62 -34.08
N ARG A 258 2.68 9.88 -33.63
CA ARG A 258 3.52 10.62 -32.71
C ARG A 258 2.77 10.85 -31.40
N ILE A 259 3.52 11.00 -30.30
CA ILE A 259 2.97 11.42 -29.00
C ILE A 259 3.40 12.85 -28.63
N ARG A 260 4.46 13.37 -29.26
CA ARG A 260 4.95 14.74 -29.09
C ARG A 260 5.51 15.27 -30.42
N ARG A 261 5.47 16.59 -30.62
CA ARG A 261 6.02 17.25 -31.81
C ARG A 261 7.53 16.94 -31.94
N GLY A 262 7.93 16.32 -33.05
CA GLY A 262 9.23 16.57 -33.68
C GLY A 262 10.21 15.40 -33.80
N THR A 263 10.36 14.51 -32.81
CA THR A 263 11.52 13.57 -32.82
C THR A 263 11.26 12.22 -32.17
N SER A 264 10.01 11.78 -32.08
CA SER A 264 9.72 10.47 -31.50
C SER A 264 8.52 9.80 -32.13
N ILE A 265 8.64 8.48 -32.26
CA ILE A 265 7.60 7.60 -32.78
C ILE A 265 7.04 6.72 -31.67
N VAL A 266 5.80 6.28 -31.85
CA VAL A 266 5.18 5.31 -30.94
C VAL A 266 5.44 3.90 -31.45
N ALA A 267 5.91 3.02 -30.58
CA ALA A 267 5.99 1.59 -30.86
C ALA A 267 5.13 0.83 -29.85
N CYS A 268 4.18 0.01 -30.31
CA CYS A 268 3.47 -0.87 -29.39
C CYS A 268 4.45 -1.81 -28.69
N LEU A 269 4.14 -2.20 -27.45
CA LEU A 269 5.05 -3.00 -26.64
C LEU A 269 5.55 -4.28 -27.34
N PRO A 270 4.72 -5.04 -28.09
CA PRO A 270 5.21 -6.18 -28.87
C PRO A 270 6.26 -5.80 -29.93
N CYS A 271 6.00 -4.76 -30.73
CA CYS A 271 6.96 -4.31 -31.74
C CYS A 271 8.25 -3.77 -31.11
N ALA A 272 8.14 -2.98 -30.03
CA ALA A 272 9.29 -2.45 -29.32
C ALA A 272 10.16 -3.58 -28.74
N LYS A 273 9.55 -4.57 -28.07
CA LYS A 273 10.26 -5.72 -27.50
C LYS A 273 10.91 -6.59 -28.56
N ALA A 274 10.25 -6.81 -29.70
CA ALA A 274 10.84 -7.57 -30.80
C ALA A 274 12.11 -6.92 -31.34
N ILE A 275 12.09 -5.59 -31.52
CA ILE A 275 13.27 -4.81 -31.95
C ILE A 275 14.39 -4.88 -30.92
N GLU A 276 14.06 -4.70 -29.63
CA GLU A 276 15.02 -4.77 -28.54
C GLU A 276 15.70 -6.15 -28.45
N GLN A 277 14.92 -7.23 -28.55
CA GLN A 277 15.44 -8.59 -28.55
C GLN A 277 16.36 -8.87 -29.73
N GLU A 278 15.99 -8.41 -30.93
CA GLU A 278 16.81 -8.59 -32.12
C GLU A 278 18.10 -7.75 -32.04
N ALA A 279 18.02 -6.51 -31.54
CA ALA A 279 19.19 -5.68 -31.29
C ALA A 279 20.15 -6.34 -30.28
N HIS A 280 19.62 -6.94 -29.21
CA HIS A 280 20.43 -7.70 -28.25
C HIS A 280 21.07 -8.93 -28.88
N ARG A 281 20.35 -9.67 -29.75
CA ARG A 281 20.89 -10.82 -30.46
C ARG A 281 22.10 -10.42 -31.31
N VAL A 282 21.95 -9.37 -32.12
CA VAL A 282 23.01 -8.84 -32.99
C VAL A 282 24.20 -8.31 -32.17
N ALA A 283 23.94 -7.51 -31.12
CA ALA A 283 24.99 -7.01 -30.25
C ALA A 283 25.79 -8.15 -29.58
N GLY A 284 25.10 -9.22 -29.16
CA GLY A 284 25.74 -10.41 -28.62
C GLY A 284 26.62 -11.13 -29.64
N GLU A 285 26.23 -11.18 -30.91
CA GLU A 285 27.06 -11.73 -32.00
C GLU A 285 28.32 -10.90 -32.23
N TYR A 286 28.19 -9.57 -32.31
CA TYR A 286 29.35 -8.68 -32.44
C TYR A 286 30.27 -8.77 -31.22
N HIS A 287 29.73 -8.84 -30.00
CA HIS A 287 30.52 -9.01 -28.79
C HIS A 287 31.35 -10.30 -28.83
N ARG A 288 30.72 -11.44 -29.15
CA ARG A 288 31.43 -12.73 -29.29
C ARG A 288 32.50 -12.69 -30.36
N TRP A 289 32.20 -12.07 -31.50
CA TRP A 289 33.18 -11.91 -32.58
C TRP A 289 34.38 -11.07 -32.13
N THR A 290 34.14 -9.93 -31.49
CA THR A 290 35.20 -9.05 -30.97
C THR A 290 36.06 -9.75 -29.92
N VAL A 291 35.46 -10.48 -28.97
CA VAL A 291 36.20 -11.26 -27.96
C VAL A 291 37.12 -12.29 -28.64
N LYS A 292 36.61 -13.01 -29.64
CA LYS A 292 37.41 -13.97 -30.41
C LYS A 292 38.57 -13.31 -31.15
N GLN A 293 38.38 -12.13 -31.73
CA GLN A 293 39.48 -11.38 -32.39
C GLN A 293 40.53 -10.93 -31.38
N LEU A 294 40.11 -10.47 -30.19
CA LEU A 294 41.04 -10.07 -29.12
C LEU A 294 41.85 -11.27 -28.60
N GLU A 295 41.24 -12.45 -28.46
CA GLU A 295 41.95 -13.67 -28.08
C GLU A 295 43.02 -14.07 -29.10
N LEU A 296 42.71 -13.98 -30.41
CA LEU A 296 43.69 -14.24 -31.47
C LEU A 296 44.86 -13.25 -31.43
N ILE A 297 44.57 -11.95 -31.25
CA ILE A 297 45.60 -10.91 -31.13
C ILE A 297 46.47 -11.16 -29.89
N GLN A 298 45.88 -11.54 -28.75
CA GLN A 298 46.63 -11.85 -27.54
C GLN A 298 47.56 -13.05 -27.74
N GLU A 299 47.10 -14.08 -28.45
CA GLU A 299 47.90 -15.26 -28.74
C GLU A 299 49.08 -14.93 -29.67
N ASP A 300 48.86 -14.12 -30.69
CA ASP A 300 49.93 -13.67 -31.58
C ASP A 300 50.94 -12.76 -30.85
N LEU A 301 50.46 -11.89 -29.95
CA LEU A 301 51.34 -11.09 -29.09
C LEU A 301 52.19 -11.97 -28.17
N ARG A 302 51.64 -13.05 -27.59
CA ARG A 302 52.41 -14.01 -26.79
C ARG A 302 53.49 -14.71 -27.61
N LYS A 303 53.17 -15.13 -28.84
CA LYS A 303 54.17 -15.73 -29.73
C LYS A 303 55.30 -14.75 -30.01
N VAL A 304 54.97 -13.50 -30.39
CA VAL A 304 55.98 -12.46 -30.64
C VAL A 304 56.83 -12.20 -29.40
N ALA A 305 56.24 -12.11 -28.21
CA ALA A 305 56.98 -11.96 -26.96
C ALA A 305 57.96 -13.13 -26.74
N GLY A 306 57.51 -14.37 -26.95
CA GLY A 306 58.38 -15.56 -26.88
C GLY A 306 59.53 -15.54 -27.89
N TRP A 307 59.28 -15.10 -29.13
CA TRP A 307 60.35 -14.91 -30.12
C TRP A 307 61.38 -13.88 -29.66
N ILE A 308 60.93 -12.74 -29.11
CA ILE A 308 61.81 -11.70 -28.58
C ILE A 308 62.70 -12.26 -27.46
N GLU A 309 62.15 -13.05 -26.55
CA GLU A 309 62.91 -13.70 -25.47
C GLU A 309 63.98 -14.67 -26.01
N ILE A 310 63.63 -15.50 -27.01
CA ILE A 310 64.57 -16.41 -27.67
C ILE A 310 65.71 -15.63 -28.35
N PHE A 311 65.39 -14.57 -29.08
CA PHE A 311 66.39 -13.72 -29.74
C PHE A 311 67.29 -12.99 -28.74
N ALA A 312 66.75 -12.57 -27.60
CA ALA A 312 67.53 -11.96 -26.53
C ALA A 312 68.56 -12.95 -25.95
N GLN A 313 68.13 -14.19 -25.66
CA GLN A 313 69.01 -15.24 -25.16
C GLN A 313 70.11 -15.64 -26.16
N GLN A 314 69.78 -15.71 -27.46
CA GLN A 314 70.77 -15.98 -28.51
C GLN A 314 71.81 -14.86 -28.62
N ARG A 315 71.42 -13.59 -28.39
CA ARG A 315 72.36 -12.46 -28.36
C ARG A 315 73.31 -12.51 -27.16
N GLU A 316 72.85 -12.95 -25.99
CA GLU A 316 73.69 -13.09 -24.80
C GLU A 316 74.63 -14.31 -24.87
N GLY A 317 74.28 -15.32 -25.67
CA GLY A 317 75.13 -16.49 -25.95
C GLY A 317 76.26 -16.26 -26.95
N VAL A 318 76.25 -15.15 -27.70
CA VAL A 318 77.35 -14.72 -28.56
C VAL A 318 78.28 -13.82 -27.73
N LYS A 319 79.15 -14.43 -26.92
CA LYS A 319 80.35 -13.73 -26.46
C LYS A 319 81.34 -13.63 -27.63
N PRO A 320 81.96 -12.46 -27.86
CA PRO A 320 82.93 -12.28 -28.94
C PRO A 320 84.13 -13.21 -28.83
#